data_AF-A0A4R2TH44-F1
#
_entry.id   AF-A0A4R2TH44-F1
#
_cell.length_a   1.000
_cell.length_b   1.000
_cell.length_c   1.000
_cell.angle_alpha   90.00
_cell.angle_beta   90.00
_cell.angle_gamma   90.00
#
_symmetry.space_group_name_H-M   'P 1'
#
loop_
_entity.id
_entity.type
_entity.pdbx_description
1 polymer ?
#
loop_
_entity_poly.entity_id
_entity_poly.type
_entity_poly.pdbx_seq_one_letter_code
_entity_poly.pdbx_strand_id
1 'polypeptide(L)'
;MKYLLIILFLSLSACLPFEPIMGTSVIYNFCEYPIEVRNEKFPDKEYEENKNYRRKIINSNDAIYGTFIVQDNLLDEQIKNAKMKYFLKKGSKMKTRFYFEIYSKDKQNLVACPENAKPTGDGNWIRAK
;
A
#
# COMPACT_ATOMS: atom_id res chain seq x y z
N MET A 1 39.67 -9.43 -32.95
CA MET A 1 38.35 -8.80 -33.18
C MET A 1 37.17 -9.57 -32.57
N LYS A 2 37.07 -10.91 -32.68
CA LYS A 2 35.95 -11.68 -32.08
C LYS A 2 35.76 -11.46 -30.58
N TYR A 3 36.85 -11.42 -29.79
CA TYR A 3 36.76 -11.22 -28.33
C TYR A 3 36.40 -9.79 -27.92
N LEU A 4 36.75 -8.79 -28.73
CA LEU A 4 36.38 -7.37 -28.50
C LEU A 4 34.87 -7.15 -28.66
N LEU A 5 34.24 -7.84 -29.62
CA LEU A 5 32.78 -7.81 -29.81
C LEU A 5 32.02 -8.46 -28.64
N ILE A 6 32.56 -9.54 -28.06
CA ILE A 6 31.97 -10.22 -26.90
C ILE A 6 32.02 -9.33 -25.65
N ILE A 7 33.15 -8.66 -25.42
CA ILE A 7 33.32 -7.73 -24.28
C ILE A 7 32.35 -6.54 -24.41
N LEU A 8 32.19 -6.00 -25.63
CA LEU A 8 31.25 -4.91 -25.89
C LEU A 8 29.80 -5.33 -25.59
N PHE A 9 29.40 -6.53 -26.02
CA PHE A 9 28.08 -7.09 -25.75
C PHE A 9 27.84 -7.33 -24.25
N LEU A 10 28.83 -7.85 -23.52
CA LEU A 10 28.73 -8.06 -22.08
C LEU A 10 28.60 -6.73 -21.32
N SER A 11 29.32 -5.68 -21.75
CA SER A 11 29.19 -4.34 -21.15
C SER A 11 27.85 -3.65 -21.46
N LEU A 12 27.23 -3.94 -22.60
CA LEU A 12 25.91 -3.40 -22.96
C LEU A 12 24.76 -4.09 -22.19
N SER A 13 24.90 -5.37 -21.85
CA SER A 13 23.92 -6.08 -21.02
C SER A 13 23.94 -5.70 -19.53
N ALA A 14 25.05 -5.12 -19.04
CA ALA A 14 25.19 -4.71 -17.65
C ALA A 14 24.35 -3.48 -17.26
N CYS A 15 23.78 -2.77 -18.25
CA CYS A 15 22.91 -1.61 -18.03
C CYS A 15 21.41 -1.93 -18.18
N LEU A 16 21.02 -3.18 -18.38
CA LEU A 16 19.60 -3.55 -18.35
C LEU A 16 19.14 -3.54 -16.88
N PRO A 17 18.07 -2.79 -16.53
CA PRO A 17 17.54 -2.78 -15.18
C PRO A 17 16.85 -4.12 -14.94
N PHE A 18 17.58 -5.09 -14.42
CA PHE A 18 17.03 -6.38 -13.99
C PHE A 18 16.42 -6.29 -12.58
N GLU A 19 16.51 -5.14 -11.92
CA GLU A 19 15.92 -4.95 -10.60
C GLU A 19 14.41 -4.65 -10.72
N PRO A 20 13.57 -5.27 -9.87
CA PRO A 20 12.15 -4.98 -9.84
C PRO A 20 11.91 -3.53 -9.41
N ILE A 21 11.10 -2.81 -10.19
CA ILE A 21 10.64 -1.47 -9.82
C ILE A 21 9.72 -1.60 -8.61
N MET A 22 10.04 -0.89 -7.52
CA MET A 22 9.28 -0.91 -6.29
C MET A 22 8.31 0.28 -6.24
N GLY A 23 7.05 -0.01 -5.92
CA GLY A 23 6.01 0.96 -5.62
C GLY A 23 5.72 1.03 -4.13
N THR A 24 5.03 2.10 -3.72
CA THR A 24 4.68 2.40 -2.33
C THR A 24 3.16 2.42 -2.13
N SER A 25 2.69 1.69 -1.13
CA SER A 25 1.33 1.77 -0.62
C SER A 25 1.35 2.47 0.73
N VAL A 26 0.59 3.56 0.87
CA VAL A 26 0.45 4.27 2.15
C VAL A 26 -0.96 4.06 2.67
N ILE A 27 -1.09 3.69 3.94
CA ILE A 27 -2.39 3.67 4.64
C ILE A 27 -2.36 4.77 5.69
N TYR A 28 -3.15 5.81 5.48
CA TYR A 28 -3.29 6.95 6.37
C TYR A 28 -4.46 6.76 7.32
N ASN A 29 -4.28 7.18 8.57
CA ASN A 29 -5.37 7.32 9.52
C ASN A 29 -5.61 8.80 9.86
N PHE A 30 -6.58 9.43 9.21
CA PHE A 30 -7.03 10.79 9.56
C PHE A 30 -8.30 10.79 10.44
N CYS A 31 -8.73 9.63 10.92
CA CYS A 31 -9.76 9.56 11.95
C CYS A 31 -9.20 10.09 13.28
N GLU A 32 -10.06 10.63 14.15
CA GLU A 32 -9.65 11.11 15.48
C GLU A 32 -9.27 9.99 16.47
N TYR A 33 -9.39 8.73 16.04
CA TYR A 33 -9.19 7.56 16.88
C TYR A 33 -8.27 6.52 16.18
N PRO A 34 -7.63 5.62 16.95
CA PRO A 34 -6.88 4.52 16.37
C PRO A 34 -7.79 3.56 15.59
N ILE A 35 -7.28 3.09 14.45
CA ILE A 35 -7.96 2.12 13.60
C ILE A 35 -7.20 0.80 13.57
N GLU A 36 -7.94 -0.30 13.45
CA GLU A 36 -7.38 -1.62 13.16
C GLU A 36 -7.59 -1.93 11.68
N VAL A 37 -6.48 -2.15 10.95
CA VAL A 37 -6.55 -2.54 9.54
C VAL A 37 -6.74 -4.04 9.43
N ARG A 38 -7.73 -4.43 8.63
CA ARG A 38 -8.06 -5.81 8.28
C ARG A 38 -8.20 -5.96 6.76
N ASN A 39 -8.29 -7.21 6.33
CA ASN A 39 -8.48 -7.60 4.93
C ASN A 39 -9.56 -8.68 4.86
N GLU A 40 -10.52 -8.51 3.95
CA GLU A 40 -11.64 -9.42 3.74
C GLU A 40 -11.26 -10.81 3.27
N LYS A 41 -10.03 -10.99 2.78
CA LYS A 41 -9.48 -12.29 2.45
C LYS A 41 -9.46 -13.24 3.66
N PHE A 42 -9.41 -12.68 4.86
CA PHE A 42 -9.34 -13.43 6.10
C PHE A 42 -10.64 -13.25 6.90
N PRO A 43 -11.21 -14.34 7.46
CA PRO A 43 -12.43 -14.25 8.26
C PRO A 43 -12.19 -13.47 9.55
N ASP A 44 -13.22 -12.80 10.09
CA ASP A 44 -13.09 -12.01 11.32
C ASP A 44 -12.56 -12.84 12.51
N LYS A 45 -12.94 -14.12 12.55
CA LYS A 45 -12.48 -15.10 13.54
C LYS A 45 -10.96 -15.27 13.55
N GLU A 46 -10.29 -15.17 12.41
CA GLU A 46 -8.81 -15.21 12.36
C GLU A 46 -8.19 -14.03 13.12
N TYR A 47 -8.76 -12.83 13.01
CA TYR A 47 -8.25 -11.64 13.73
C TYR A 47 -8.54 -11.68 15.23
N GLU A 48 -9.59 -12.40 15.65
CA GLU A 48 -10.01 -12.48 17.05
C GLU A 48 -9.25 -13.58 17.81
N GLU A 49 -9.01 -14.72 17.17
CA GLU A 49 -8.47 -15.92 17.83
C GLU A 49 -6.96 -16.11 17.63
N ASN A 50 -6.42 -15.64 16.51
CA ASN A 50 -5.02 -15.87 16.19
C ASN A 50 -4.14 -14.72 16.70
N LYS A 51 -3.48 -14.94 17.84
CA LYS A 51 -2.52 -13.98 18.43
C LYS A 51 -1.33 -13.67 17.51
N ASN A 52 -1.05 -14.50 16.50
CA ASN A 52 0.02 -14.27 15.53
C ASN A 52 -0.38 -13.25 14.45
N TYR A 53 -1.69 -13.04 14.21
CA TYR A 53 -2.15 -11.85 13.48
C TYR A 53 -1.96 -10.65 14.39
N ARG A 54 -0.77 -10.04 14.34
CA ARG A 54 -0.55 -8.74 14.99
C ARG A 54 -1.57 -7.78 14.42
N ARG A 55 -2.57 -7.41 15.23
CA ARG A 55 -3.55 -6.38 14.90
C ARG A 55 -2.78 -5.17 14.42
N LYS A 56 -2.98 -4.82 13.14
CA LYS A 56 -2.28 -3.69 12.55
C LYS A 56 -3.01 -2.42 12.95
N ILE A 57 -2.67 -1.92 14.14
CA ILE A 57 -3.22 -0.69 14.69
C ILE A 57 -2.44 0.50 14.10
N ILE A 58 -3.16 1.49 13.60
CA ILE A 58 -2.62 2.79 13.20
C ILE A 58 -3.24 3.82 14.13
N ASN A 59 -2.44 4.59 14.87
CA ASN A 59 -2.99 5.63 15.74
C ASN A 59 -3.57 6.78 14.93
N SER A 60 -4.33 7.65 15.59
CA SER A 60 -4.82 8.89 14.97
C SER A 60 -3.66 9.70 14.43
N ASN A 61 -3.80 10.20 13.19
CA ASN A 61 -2.79 10.98 12.46
C ASN A 61 -1.48 10.26 12.12
N ASP A 62 -1.44 8.93 12.25
CA ASP A 62 -0.32 8.13 11.79
C ASP A 62 -0.58 7.52 10.41
N ALA A 63 0.50 7.04 9.79
CA ALA A 63 0.45 6.28 8.57
C ALA A 63 1.35 5.05 8.65
N ILE A 64 1.02 4.04 7.84
CA ILE A 64 1.90 2.88 7.61
C ILE A 64 2.26 2.83 6.13
N TYR A 65 3.50 2.46 5.88
CA TYR A 65 4.05 2.31 4.54
C TYR A 65 4.21 0.82 4.24
N GLY A 66 3.90 0.45 3.01
CA GLY A 66 4.18 -0.85 2.45
C GLY A 66 4.77 -0.68 1.06
N THR A 67 5.50 -1.69 0.61
CA THR A 67 6.09 -1.71 -0.72
C THR A 67 5.46 -2.84 -1.54
N PHE A 68 5.43 -2.69 -2.85
CA PHE A 68 5.00 -3.72 -3.79
C PHE A 68 5.83 -3.64 -5.07
N ILE A 69 5.82 -4.70 -5.89
CA ILE A 69 6.53 -4.70 -7.16
C ILE A 69 5.60 -4.12 -8.23
N VAL A 70 6.06 -3.11 -8.95
CA VAL A 70 5.33 -2.51 -10.07
C VAL A 70 5.53 -3.38 -11.30
N GLN A 71 4.48 -4.10 -11.68
CA GLN A 71 4.40 -4.82 -12.95
C GLN A 71 3.00 -4.68 -13.52
N ASP A 72 2.90 -4.34 -14.82
CA ASP A 72 1.62 -4.05 -15.46
C ASP A 72 0.65 -5.25 -15.39
N ASN A 73 1.15 -6.49 -15.44
CA ASN A 73 0.35 -7.71 -15.29
C ASN A 73 -0.14 -7.98 -13.86
N LEU A 74 0.39 -7.29 -12.84
CA LEU A 74 0.00 -7.45 -11.43
C LEU A 74 -0.85 -6.29 -10.91
N LEU A 75 -0.98 -5.20 -11.67
CA LEU A 75 -1.63 -3.97 -11.21
C LEU A 75 -3.08 -4.20 -10.78
N ASP A 76 -3.86 -4.93 -11.58
CA ASP A 76 -5.26 -5.23 -11.26
C ASP A 76 -5.41 -6.06 -9.99
N GLU A 77 -4.53 -7.05 -9.79
CA GLU A 77 -4.51 -7.86 -8.58
C GLU A 77 -4.14 -7.02 -7.35
N GLN A 78 -3.17 -6.13 -7.49
CA GLN A 78 -2.74 -5.22 -6.42
C GLN A 78 -3.86 -4.25 -6.04
N ILE A 79 -4.54 -3.66 -7.02
CA ILE A 79 -5.71 -2.79 -6.81
C ILE A 79 -6.82 -3.57 -6.09
N LYS A 80 -7.11 -4.79 -6.54
CA LYS A 80 -8.11 -5.66 -5.90
C LYS A 80 -7.74 -5.96 -4.45
N ASN A 81 -6.50 -6.37 -4.20
CA ASN A 81 -6.00 -6.66 -2.85
C ASN A 81 -6.01 -5.42 -1.94
N ALA A 82 -5.73 -4.24 -2.47
CA ALA A 82 -5.83 -2.99 -1.73
C ALA A 82 -7.30 -2.66 -1.36
N LYS A 83 -8.23 -2.79 -2.31
CA LYS A 83 -9.67 -2.55 -2.09
C LYS A 83 -10.32 -3.53 -1.12
N MET A 84 -9.75 -4.73 -0.96
CA MET A 84 -10.18 -5.70 0.06
C MET A 84 -9.78 -5.31 1.49
N LYS A 85 -8.92 -4.30 1.68
CA LYS A 85 -8.61 -3.78 3.00
C LYS A 85 -9.77 -2.93 3.51
N TYR A 86 -10.03 -3.06 4.80
CA TYR A 86 -11.00 -2.26 5.54
C TYR A 86 -10.43 -1.94 6.91
N PHE A 87 -11.08 -1.04 7.63
CA PHE A 87 -10.69 -0.72 8.99
C PHE A 87 -11.86 -0.77 9.96
N LEU A 88 -11.51 -0.98 11.22
CA LEU A 88 -12.42 -0.89 12.36
C LEU A 88 -11.93 0.23 13.28
N LYS A 89 -12.84 1.00 13.84
CA LYS A 89 -12.55 1.79 15.05
C LYS A 89 -12.19 0.80 16.18
N LYS A 90 -11.15 1.09 16.96
CA LYS A 90 -10.78 0.24 18.10
C LYS A 90 -12.00 -0.04 19.01
N GLY A 91 -12.29 -1.32 19.23
CA GLY A 91 -13.44 -1.79 20.02
C GLY A 91 -14.78 -1.81 19.28
N SER A 92 -14.85 -1.37 18.02
CA SER A 92 -16.03 -1.48 17.16
C SER A 92 -15.95 -2.71 16.27
N LYS A 93 -17.12 -3.25 15.90
CA LYS A 93 -17.28 -4.30 14.87
C LYS A 93 -17.69 -3.74 13.50
N MET A 94 -17.92 -2.43 13.40
CA MET A 94 -18.36 -1.81 12.14
C MET A 94 -17.21 -1.75 11.14
N LYS A 95 -17.38 -2.44 10.01
CA LYS A 95 -16.42 -2.45 8.89
C LYS A 95 -16.56 -1.17 8.07
N THR A 96 -15.48 -0.41 7.96
CA THR A 96 -15.44 0.82 7.15
C THR A 96 -14.40 0.68 6.05
N ARG A 97 -14.76 1.10 4.83
CA ARG A 97 -13.85 1.09 3.68
C ARG A 97 -12.93 2.30 3.72
N PHE A 98 -11.70 2.10 3.27
CA PHE A 98 -10.81 3.22 2.96
C PHE A 98 -11.29 3.93 1.69
N TYR A 99 -11.06 5.23 1.62
CA TYR A 99 -10.96 5.89 0.34
C TYR A 99 -9.68 5.43 -0.35
N PHE A 100 -9.82 4.88 -1.56
CA PHE A 100 -8.71 4.32 -2.32
C PHE A 100 -8.37 5.22 -3.50
N GLU A 101 -7.09 5.59 -3.60
CA GLU A 101 -6.57 6.42 -4.66
C GLU A 101 -5.32 5.76 -5.26
N ILE A 102 -5.22 5.81 -6.59
CA ILE A 102 -4.01 5.49 -7.34
C ILE A 102 -3.47 6.83 -7.83
N TYR A 103 -2.38 7.31 -7.23
CA TYR A 103 -1.73 8.53 -7.68
C TYR A 103 -0.92 8.29 -8.95
N SER A 104 -0.22 7.16 -8.99
CA SER A 104 0.63 6.72 -10.10
C SER A 104 0.74 5.19 -10.08
N LYS A 105 1.33 4.60 -11.13
CA LYS A 105 1.54 3.14 -11.20
C LYS A 105 2.33 2.58 -10.01
N ASP A 106 3.19 3.40 -9.41
CA ASP A 106 4.07 3.08 -8.29
C ASP A 106 3.57 3.64 -6.96
N LYS A 107 2.41 4.31 -6.89
CA LYS A 107 1.91 4.91 -5.64
C LYS A 107 0.40 4.78 -5.47
N GLN A 108 0.02 4.12 -4.39
CA GLN A 108 -1.39 3.95 -4.00
C GLN A 108 -1.62 4.36 -2.54
N ASN A 109 -2.76 5.00 -2.30
CA ASN A 109 -3.15 5.50 -1.00
C ASN A 109 -4.46 4.83 -0.54
N LEU A 110 -4.49 4.45 0.73
CA LEU A 110 -5.69 4.06 1.46
C LEU A 110 -5.90 5.07 2.58
N VAL A 111 -6.98 5.85 2.49
CA VAL A 111 -7.23 6.99 3.38
C VAL A 111 -8.43 6.69 4.25
N ALA A 112 -8.22 6.59 5.57
CA ALA A 112 -9.31 6.50 6.54
C ALA A 112 -9.75 7.90 6.98
N CYS A 113 -11.07 8.10 7.05
CA CYS A 113 -11.72 9.40 7.31
C CYS A 113 -11.22 10.51 6.35
N PRO A 114 -11.39 10.34 5.02
CA PRO A 114 -10.90 11.27 4.01
C PRO A 114 -11.50 12.68 4.13
N GLU A 115 -12.67 12.83 4.75
CA GLU A 115 -13.31 14.12 5.05
C GLU A 115 -12.45 15.03 5.94
N ASN A 116 -11.54 14.45 6.73
CA ASN A 116 -10.60 15.18 7.59
C ASN A 116 -9.26 15.46 6.91
N ALA A 117 -9.13 15.16 5.61
CA ALA A 117 -7.87 15.18 4.91
C ALA A 117 -8.01 15.79 3.51
N LYS A 118 -6.87 16.12 2.91
CA LYS A 118 -6.79 16.58 1.53
C LYS A 118 -5.52 16.06 0.85
N PRO A 119 -5.57 15.80 -0.46
CA PRO A 119 -4.36 15.52 -1.23
C PRO A 119 -3.50 16.79 -1.32
N THR A 120 -2.19 16.59 -1.42
CA THR A 120 -1.20 17.68 -1.52
C THR A 120 -0.72 17.95 -2.95
N GLY A 121 -1.07 17.07 -3.90
CA GLY A 121 -0.66 17.18 -5.31
C GLY A 121 0.61 16.38 -5.67
N ASP A 122 1.40 15.95 -4.69
CA ASP A 122 2.58 15.08 -4.86
C ASP A 122 2.29 13.59 -4.57
N GLY A 123 0.99 13.25 -4.50
CA GLY A 123 0.50 11.93 -4.14
C GLY A 123 0.50 11.63 -2.66
N ASN A 124 0.83 12.58 -1.78
CA ASN A 124 0.64 12.46 -0.35
C ASN A 124 -0.68 13.09 0.11
N TRP A 125 -1.13 12.68 1.29
CA TRP A 125 -2.29 13.23 1.97
C TRP A 125 -1.89 13.89 3.28
N ILE A 126 -2.57 14.97 3.63
CA ILE A 126 -2.39 15.67 4.90
C ILE A 126 -3.75 15.92 5.56
N ARG A 127 -3.74 16.14 6.87
CA ARG A 127 -4.93 16.59 7.61
C ARG A 127 -5.39 17.96 7.09
N ALA A 128 -6.69 18.08 6.81
CA ALA A 128 -7.30 19.30 6.28
C ALA A 128 -7.73 20.30 7.35
N LYS A 129 -7.88 19.85 8.61
CA LYS A 129 -7.87 20.59 9.88
C LYS A 129 -8.06 19.61 11.03
#